data_AF-A0AAU3DTS1-F1
#
_entry.id   AF-A0AAU3DTS1-F1
#
_cell.length_a   1.000
_cell.length_b   1.000
_cell.length_c   1.000
_cell.angle_alpha   90.00
_cell.angle_beta   90.00
_cell.angle_gamma   90.00
#
_symmetry.space_group_name_H-M   'P 1'
#
loop_
_entity.id
_entity.type
_entity.pdbx_description
1 polymer ?
#
loop_
_entity_poly.entity_id
_entity_poly.type
_entity_poly.pdbx_seq_one_letter_code
_entity_poly.pdbx_strand_id
1 'polypeptide(L)'
;MALISAIAMAGCDSTPETPSEPSAQASASGQLQAANPSAPPTAPACPPTAELNGPDTSYDRQGTGDGATLWAMLFSSGEGVLRASRELKVAWRMTGSGDFSISATGPDGKVVKPVWGPEPHGSSNWGRPGDEWGTGWVFPTSGCWTINATRTSGTGSLALRVAE
;
A
#
# COMPACT_ATOMS: atom_id res chain seq x y z
N MET A 1 52.76 -9.08 -2.95
CA MET A 1 53.68 -7.90 -2.87
C MET A 1 52.85 -6.71 -3.32
N ALA A 2 52.57 -5.63 -2.58
CA ALA A 2 53.04 -5.08 -1.30
C ALA A 2 51.84 -4.30 -0.66
N LEU A 3 51.58 -4.43 0.66
CA LEU A 3 51.69 -3.39 1.72
C LEU A 3 50.90 -2.08 1.44
N ILE A 4 49.99 -1.59 2.30
CA ILE A 4 50.24 -0.68 3.46
C ILE A 4 48.83 -0.37 4.09
N SER A 5 48.41 -0.93 5.26
CA SER A 5 48.26 -0.30 6.61
C SER A 5 48.54 1.22 6.71
N ALA A 6 47.82 2.12 7.37
CA ALA A 6 46.83 2.10 8.44
C ALA A 6 46.47 3.57 8.82
N ILE A 7 45.70 3.72 9.90
CA ILE A 7 45.70 4.80 10.93
C ILE A 7 44.53 5.82 10.92
N ALA A 8 43.91 5.90 12.10
CA ALA A 8 42.80 6.70 12.59
C ALA A 8 43.13 8.20 12.76
N MET A 9 42.11 9.03 13.08
CA MET A 9 42.15 10.01 14.19
C MET A 9 40.74 10.51 14.55
N ALA A 10 40.55 10.68 15.86
CA ALA A 10 39.43 11.33 16.53
C ALA A 10 39.74 12.81 16.85
N GLY A 11 38.73 13.58 17.27
CA GLY A 11 38.85 14.92 17.89
C GLY A 11 38.30 16.05 17.00
N CYS A 12 37.71 17.15 17.49
CA CYS A 12 37.53 17.73 18.83
C CYS A 12 36.16 18.47 18.82
N ASP A 13 35.33 18.41 19.87
CA ASP A 13 35.42 19.11 21.16
C ASP A 13 35.31 20.64 21.03
N SER A 14 34.17 21.17 21.48
CA SER A 14 33.99 22.58 21.86
C SER A 14 33.36 22.61 23.25
N THR A 15 34.18 23.09 24.17
CA THR A 15 34.09 23.26 25.64
C THR A 15 33.03 24.29 26.12
N PRO A 16 32.78 24.37 27.45
CA PRO A 16 31.61 24.96 28.13
C PRO A 16 31.83 26.41 28.61
N GLU A 17 30.78 27.05 29.13
CA GLU A 17 30.72 27.81 30.42
C GLU A 17 29.32 28.51 30.53
N THR A 18 28.44 28.41 31.55
CA THR A 18 28.47 28.64 33.04
C THR A 18 27.55 29.86 33.36
N PRO A 19 26.98 30.09 34.57
CA PRO A 19 26.04 29.31 35.39
C PRO A 19 24.82 30.14 35.92
N SER A 20 23.99 29.49 36.74
CA SER A 20 23.24 30.02 37.90
C SER A 20 21.71 30.20 37.79
N GLU A 21 21.07 29.25 38.48
CA GLU A 21 19.77 29.21 39.16
C GLU A 21 19.08 30.53 39.56
N PRO A 22 17.75 30.48 39.72
CA PRO A 22 17.23 30.22 41.07
C PRO A 22 16.24 29.06 41.15
N SER A 23 16.46 28.23 42.17
CA SER A 23 15.46 27.41 42.83
C SER A 23 14.20 28.21 43.16
N ALA A 24 13.05 27.74 42.69
CA ALA A 24 11.76 28.00 43.32
C ALA A 24 10.93 26.71 43.26
N GLN A 25 10.91 25.99 44.39
CA GLN A 25 9.90 25.00 44.68
C GLN A 25 8.52 25.68 44.64
N ALA A 26 7.66 25.22 43.75
CA ALA A 26 6.22 25.36 43.90
C ALA A 26 5.60 23.97 43.79
N SER A 27 5.29 23.38 44.94
CA SER A 27 4.33 22.30 45.04
C SER A 27 2.98 22.81 44.55
N ALA A 28 2.65 22.51 43.29
CA ALA A 28 1.28 22.59 42.80
C ALA A 28 0.75 21.16 42.68
N SER A 29 0.00 20.74 43.70
CA SER A 29 -0.96 19.64 43.60
C SER A 29 -2.06 20.05 42.64
N GLY A 30 -1.77 20.05 41.34
CA GLY A 30 -2.74 20.23 40.27
C GLY A 30 -3.37 18.88 39.96
N GLN A 31 -4.67 18.78 40.22
CA GLN A 31 -5.54 17.66 39.85
C GLN A 31 -5.13 17.04 38.52
N LEU A 32 -4.86 15.72 38.54
CA LEU A 32 -4.87 14.89 37.34
C LEU A 32 -6.28 15.00 36.74
N GLN A 33 -6.47 15.95 35.83
CA GLN A 33 -7.62 15.99 34.96
C GLN A 33 -7.54 14.68 34.16
N ALA A 34 -8.44 13.74 34.46
CA ALA A 34 -8.57 12.52 33.69
C ALA A 34 -8.67 12.93 32.22
N ALA A 35 -7.65 12.60 31.43
CA ALA A 35 -7.71 12.75 30.00
C ALA A 35 -8.92 11.93 29.55
N ASN A 36 -9.94 12.60 29.01
CA ASN A 36 -11.00 11.90 28.29
C ASN A 36 -10.31 10.95 27.31
N PRO A 37 -10.67 9.66 27.26
CA PRO A 37 -10.15 8.79 26.23
C PRO A 37 -10.60 9.37 24.89
N SER A 38 -9.70 10.04 24.19
CA SER A 38 -9.89 10.39 22.79
C SER A 38 -10.18 9.07 22.10
N ALA A 39 -11.38 8.95 21.52
CA ALA A 39 -11.72 7.81 20.69
C ALA A 39 -10.59 7.63 19.65
N PRO A 40 -10.13 6.39 19.41
CA PRO A 40 -9.10 6.15 18.42
C PRO A 40 -9.56 6.76 17.08
N PRO A 41 -8.64 7.35 16.29
CA PRO A 41 -8.99 7.90 14.98
C PRO A 41 -9.72 6.81 14.18
N THR A 42 -10.93 7.12 13.74
CA THR A 42 -11.70 6.20 12.90
C THR A 42 -10.90 5.93 11.64
N ALA A 43 -10.68 4.65 11.33
CA ALA A 43 -10.01 4.26 10.09
C ALA A 43 -10.72 4.93 8.89
N PRO A 44 -9.98 5.46 7.90
CA PRO A 44 -10.60 6.11 6.76
C PRO A 44 -11.53 5.13 6.02
N ALA A 45 -12.72 5.61 5.65
CA ALA A 45 -13.65 4.85 4.83
C ALA A 45 -13.07 4.63 3.42
N CYS A 46 -13.41 3.50 2.78
CA CYS A 46 -12.92 3.23 1.43
C CYS A 46 -13.46 4.27 0.42
N PRO A 47 -12.67 4.63 -0.60
CA PRO A 47 -13.16 5.50 -1.65
C PRO A 47 -14.33 4.83 -2.40
N PRO A 48 -15.25 5.59 -3.02
CA PRO A 48 -16.34 5.02 -3.81
C PRO A 48 -15.84 4.12 -4.96
N THR A 49 -14.65 4.42 -5.49
CA THR A 49 -13.95 3.59 -6.46
C THR A 49 -13.43 2.28 -5.88
N ALA A 50 -13.70 1.91 -4.63
CA ALA A 50 -13.35 0.62 -4.06
C ALA A 50 -14.49 -0.41 -4.20
N GLU A 51 -15.72 0.06 -4.38
CA GLU A 51 -16.93 -0.76 -4.35
C GLU A 51 -17.12 -1.59 -5.62
N LEU A 52 -17.79 -2.74 -5.45
CA LEU A 52 -18.34 -3.53 -6.56
C LEU A 52 -19.81 -3.12 -6.78
N ASN A 53 -20.21 -2.94 -8.04
CA ASN A 53 -21.54 -2.45 -8.40
C ASN A 53 -22.58 -3.59 -8.47
N GLY A 54 -22.78 -4.28 -7.35
CA GLY A 54 -23.74 -5.39 -7.23
C GLY A 54 -23.17 -6.76 -7.65
N PRO A 55 -23.98 -7.84 -7.57
CA PRO A 55 -23.56 -9.21 -7.86
C PRO A 55 -23.16 -9.44 -9.33
N ASP A 56 -21.92 -9.87 -9.56
CA ASP A 56 -21.39 -10.32 -10.85
C ASP A 56 -20.22 -11.30 -10.62
N THR A 57 -19.98 -12.20 -11.57
CA THR A 57 -18.82 -13.10 -11.57
C THR A 57 -17.56 -12.43 -12.10
N SER A 58 -17.71 -11.28 -12.80
CA SER A 58 -16.57 -10.50 -13.26
C SER A 58 -16.81 -8.98 -13.17
N TYR A 59 -15.77 -8.21 -12.88
CA TYR A 59 -15.84 -6.75 -12.88
C TYR A 59 -14.70 -6.16 -13.71
N ASP A 60 -15.04 -5.43 -14.76
CA ASP A 60 -14.09 -4.66 -15.56
C ASP A 60 -13.95 -3.24 -14.99
N ARG A 61 -12.78 -2.95 -14.42
CA ARG A 61 -12.52 -1.74 -13.65
C ARG A 61 -11.27 -1.04 -14.15
N GLN A 62 -11.39 0.26 -14.41
CA GLN A 62 -10.25 1.11 -14.71
C GLN A 62 -9.64 1.64 -13.41
N GLY A 63 -8.32 1.57 -13.32
CA GLY A 63 -7.54 2.25 -12.29
C GLY A 63 -7.21 3.70 -12.68
N THR A 64 -6.67 4.44 -11.72
CA THR A 64 -5.99 5.71 -12.01
C THR A 64 -4.56 5.42 -12.45
N GLY A 65 -3.96 6.25 -13.30
CA GLY A 65 -2.59 6.05 -13.74
C GLY A 65 -1.89 7.32 -14.17
N ASP A 66 -0.57 7.26 -14.16
CA ASP A 66 0.34 8.32 -14.60
C ASP A 66 1.39 7.73 -15.55
N GLY A 67 1.48 8.25 -16.77
CA GLY A 67 2.30 7.68 -17.84
C GLY A 67 1.82 6.32 -18.40
N ALA A 68 0.81 5.69 -17.78
CA ALA A 68 0.23 4.43 -18.22
C ALA A 68 -1.26 4.34 -17.85
N THR A 69 -2.03 3.58 -18.62
CA THR A 69 -3.39 3.16 -18.25
C THR A 69 -3.34 1.81 -17.55
N LEU A 70 -4.19 1.61 -16.54
CA LEU A 70 -4.35 0.35 -15.83
C LEU A 70 -5.81 -0.09 -15.86
N TRP A 71 -6.05 -1.32 -16.28
CA TRP A 71 -7.34 -1.99 -16.27
C TRP A 71 -7.23 -3.30 -15.50
N ALA A 72 -8.31 -3.67 -14.83
CA ALA A 72 -8.43 -4.90 -14.07
C ALA A 72 -9.75 -5.58 -14.38
N MET A 73 -9.69 -6.87 -14.72
CA MET A 73 -10.84 -7.75 -14.72
C MET A 73 -10.76 -8.63 -13.46
N LEU A 74 -11.58 -8.31 -12.46
CA LEU A 74 -11.68 -9.04 -11.21
C LEU A 74 -12.59 -10.25 -11.42
N PHE A 75 -12.15 -11.45 -11.06
CA PHE A 75 -12.99 -12.66 -11.11
C PHE A 75 -13.49 -12.98 -9.71
N SER A 76 -14.78 -12.73 -9.46
CA SER A 76 -15.41 -12.85 -8.14
C SER A 76 -16.29 -14.10 -8.02
N SER A 77 -16.75 -14.43 -6.81
CA SER A 77 -17.67 -15.54 -6.55
C SER A 77 -19.11 -15.27 -6.99
N GLY A 78 -19.43 -14.08 -7.48
CA GLY A 78 -20.81 -13.68 -7.81
C GLY A 78 -21.55 -12.99 -6.67
N GLU A 79 -20.94 -12.83 -5.49
CA GLU A 79 -21.63 -12.30 -4.30
C GLU A 79 -21.75 -10.76 -4.26
N GLY A 80 -21.08 -10.04 -5.16
CA GLY A 80 -21.02 -8.57 -5.07
C GLY A 80 -20.07 -8.04 -4.01
N VAL A 81 -19.27 -8.91 -3.39
CA VAL A 81 -18.33 -8.56 -2.32
C VAL A 81 -17.04 -9.38 -2.46
N LEU A 82 -15.89 -8.73 -2.25
CA LEU A 82 -14.60 -9.42 -2.10
C LEU A 82 -14.39 -9.76 -0.64
N ARG A 83 -13.93 -10.97 -0.32
CA ARG A 83 -13.78 -11.43 1.07
C ARG A 83 -12.32 -11.62 1.45
N ALA A 84 -12.00 -11.30 2.70
CA ALA A 84 -10.70 -11.56 3.27
C ALA A 84 -10.44 -13.08 3.30
N SER A 85 -9.17 -13.46 3.23
CA SER A 85 -8.73 -14.86 3.22
C SER A 85 -9.31 -15.74 2.09
N ARG A 86 -9.94 -15.13 1.08
CA ARG A 86 -10.38 -15.79 -0.16
C ARG A 86 -9.49 -15.35 -1.30
N GLU A 87 -9.18 -16.30 -2.18
CA GLU A 87 -8.39 -15.98 -3.36
C GLU A 87 -9.22 -15.20 -4.37
N LEU A 88 -8.67 -14.07 -4.84
CA LEU A 88 -9.19 -13.28 -5.93
C LEU A 88 -8.24 -13.39 -7.13
N LYS A 89 -8.73 -13.96 -8.23
CA LYS A 89 -8.03 -13.89 -9.51
C LYS A 89 -8.30 -12.53 -10.17
N VAL A 90 -7.26 -11.94 -10.74
CA VAL A 90 -7.36 -10.70 -11.52
C VAL A 90 -6.56 -10.83 -12.81
N ALA A 91 -7.18 -10.47 -13.93
CA ALA A 91 -6.45 -10.15 -15.15
C ALA A 91 -6.20 -8.64 -15.21
N TRP A 92 -4.99 -8.25 -15.61
CA TRP A 92 -4.56 -6.87 -15.72
C TRP A 92 -4.27 -6.54 -17.16
N ARG A 93 -4.60 -5.32 -17.58
CA ARG A 93 -4.01 -4.71 -18.76
C ARG A 93 -3.38 -3.37 -18.42
N MET A 94 -2.13 -3.20 -18.85
CA MET A 94 -1.36 -1.99 -18.58
C MET A 94 -0.50 -1.60 -19.78
N THR A 95 -0.73 -0.38 -20.28
CA THR A 95 0.09 0.19 -21.36
C THR A 95 1.50 0.51 -20.88
N GLY A 96 2.43 0.67 -21.82
CA GLY A 96 3.83 0.96 -21.53
C GLY A 96 4.75 -0.22 -21.83
N SER A 97 5.99 -0.15 -21.37
CA SER A 97 7.02 -1.14 -21.62
C SER A 97 7.77 -1.55 -20.34
N GLY A 98 8.61 -2.58 -20.46
CA GLY A 98 9.39 -3.14 -19.37
C GLY A 98 8.59 -4.09 -18.48
N ASP A 99 9.20 -4.49 -17.38
CA ASP A 99 8.61 -5.45 -16.46
C ASP A 99 7.33 -4.90 -15.82
N PHE A 100 6.38 -5.79 -15.57
CA PHE A 100 5.17 -5.50 -14.81
C PHE A 100 5.37 -5.95 -13.36
N SER A 101 5.38 -4.99 -12.44
CA SER A 101 5.46 -5.23 -11.00
C SER A 101 4.17 -4.76 -10.34
N ILE A 102 3.68 -5.50 -9.34
CA ILE A 102 2.40 -5.21 -8.69
C ILE A 102 2.40 -5.63 -7.21
N SER A 103 1.80 -4.80 -6.37
CA SER A 103 1.62 -5.04 -4.94
C SER A 103 0.34 -4.37 -4.45
N ALA A 104 -0.14 -4.69 -3.25
CA ALA A 104 -1.28 -4.02 -2.64
C ALA A 104 -0.96 -3.53 -1.24
N THR A 105 -1.37 -2.30 -0.92
CA THR A 105 -1.28 -1.71 0.42
C THR A 105 -2.65 -1.76 1.09
N GLY A 106 -2.70 -2.34 2.29
CA GLY A 106 -3.93 -2.52 3.07
C GLY A 106 -4.15 -1.42 4.13
N PRO A 107 -5.20 -1.57 4.95
CA PRO A 107 -5.67 -0.54 5.89
C PRO A 107 -4.61 -0.07 6.91
N ASP A 108 -3.75 -0.99 7.36
CA ASP A 108 -2.71 -0.70 8.35
C ASP A 108 -1.35 -0.38 7.70
N GLY A 109 -1.35 -0.01 6.42
CA GLY A 109 -0.12 0.16 5.62
C GLY A 109 0.58 -1.15 5.26
N LYS A 110 -0.04 -2.31 5.58
CA LYS A 110 0.50 -3.63 5.25
C LYS A 110 0.59 -3.80 3.74
N VAL A 111 1.79 -4.12 3.24
CA VAL A 111 2.00 -4.45 1.83
C VAL A 111 1.94 -5.96 1.61
N VAL A 112 1.17 -6.39 0.62
CA VAL A 112 1.10 -7.78 0.16
C VAL A 112 1.45 -7.88 -1.32
N LYS A 113 1.98 -9.04 -1.71
CA LYS A 113 2.21 -9.44 -3.11
C LYS A 113 1.14 -10.44 -3.54
N PRO A 114 0.95 -10.64 -4.86
CA PRO A 114 0.18 -11.77 -5.35
C PRO A 114 0.68 -13.10 -4.75
N VAL A 115 -0.22 -14.03 -4.47
CA VAL A 115 0.13 -15.41 -4.08
C VAL A 115 0.63 -16.22 -5.28
N TRP A 116 0.30 -15.79 -6.50
CA TRP A 116 0.90 -16.23 -7.76
C TRP A 116 0.86 -15.10 -8.80
N GLY A 117 1.73 -15.18 -9.81
CA GLY A 117 1.95 -14.12 -10.80
C GLY A 117 2.84 -12.98 -10.31
N PRO A 118 2.98 -11.89 -11.08
CA PRO A 118 2.30 -11.64 -12.35
C PRO A 118 2.80 -12.54 -13.49
N GLU A 119 1.88 -13.25 -14.15
CA GLU A 119 2.17 -14.12 -15.29
C GLU A 119 1.71 -13.45 -16.59
N PRO A 120 2.57 -13.31 -17.62
CA PRO A 120 2.17 -12.73 -18.90
C PRO A 120 1.12 -13.59 -19.62
N HIS A 121 0.14 -12.94 -20.24
CA HIS A 121 -0.86 -13.58 -21.11
C HIS A 121 -0.75 -13.01 -22.53
N GLY A 122 -0.50 -13.89 -23.50
CA GLY A 122 -0.31 -13.50 -24.91
C GLY A 122 -1.59 -13.34 -25.72
N SER A 123 -2.75 -13.75 -25.19
CA SER A 123 -4.02 -13.68 -25.93
C SER A 123 -5.23 -13.75 -24.99
N SER A 124 -6.22 -12.89 -25.24
CA SER A 124 -7.58 -12.95 -24.71
C SER A 124 -8.52 -12.16 -25.63
N ASN A 125 -9.84 -12.28 -25.41
CA ASN A 125 -10.84 -11.44 -26.05
C ASN A 125 -11.14 -10.15 -25.23
N TRP A 126 -10.42 -9.89 -24.13
CA TRP A 126 -10.64 -8.73 -23.29
C TRP A 126 -9.95 -7.49 -23.89
N GLY A 127 -10.73 -6.66 -24.60
CA GLY A 127 -10.22 -5.58 -25.46
C GLY A 127 -9.72 -4.30 -24.77
N ARG A 128 -9.12 -4.37 -23.58
CA ARG A 128 -8.52 -3.17 -22.93
C ARG A 128 -7.11 -2.87 -23.47
N PRO A 129 -6.63 -1.61 -23.42
CA PRO A 129 -5.29 -1.28 -23.91
C PRO A 129 -4.15 -1.85 -23.04
N GLY A 130 -3.03 -2.21 -23.67
CA GLY A 130 -1.81 -2.70 -23.01
C GLY A 130 -1.61 -4.20 -23.12
N ASP A 131 -0.43 -4.68 -22.70
CA ASP A 131 -0.20 -6.13 -22.58
C ASP A 131 -0.98 -6.67 -21.37
N GLU A 132 -1.08 -7.99 -21.27
CA GLU A 132 -1.94 -8.65 -20.31
C GLU A 132 -1.15 -9.50 -19.30
N TRP A 133 -1.56 -9.46 -18.03
CA TRP A 133 -1.02 -10.32 -16.97
C TRP A 133 -2.12 -10.92 -16.10
N GLY A 134 -1.86 -12.08 -15.53
CA GLY A 134 -2.68 -12.72 -14.51
C GLY A 134 -2.01 -12.63 -13.13
N THR A 135 -2.82 -12.45 -12.10
CA THR A 135 -2.39 -12.57 -10.68
C THR A 135 -3.48 -13.21 -9.84
N GLY A 136 -3.08 -13.86 -8.74
CA GLY A 136 -3.98 -14.25 -7.65
C GLY A 136 -3.63 -13.54 -6.36
N TRP A 137 -4.64 -13.14 -5.61
CA TRP A 137 -4.49 -12.38 -4.38
C TRP A 137 -5.21 -13.05 -3.23
N VAL A 138 -4.59 -13.07 -2.05
CA VAL A 138 -5.27 -13.33 -0.78
C VAL A 138 -5.06 -12.11 0.11
N PHE A 139 -6.15 -11.39 0.38
CA PHE A 139 -6.12 -10.24 1.29
C PHE A 139 -6.33 -10.74 2.72
N PRO A 140 -5.36 -10.59 3.63
CA PRO A 140 -5.41 -11.21 4.95
C PRO A 140 -6.40 -10.55 5.91
N THR A 141 -6.83 -9.32 5.62
CA THR A 141 -7.72 -8.53 6.47
C THR A 141 -8.75 -7.81 5.62
N SER A 142 -9.93 -7.59 6.20
CA SER A 142 -10.95 -6.71 5.63
C SER A 142 -10.48 -5.25 5.61
N GLY A 143 -11.15 -4.42 4.84
CA GLY A 143 -10.91 -2.99 4.69
C GLY A 143 -10.53 -2.59 3.26
N CYS A 144 -9.93 -1.41 3.17
CA CYS A 144 -9.58 -0.78 1.91
C CYS A 144 -8.17 -1.19 1.49
N TRP A 145 -8.06 -1.69 0.26
CA TRP A 145 -6.80 -2.06 -0.36
C TRP A 145 -6.54 -1.19 -1.58
N THR A 146 -5.33 -0.68 -1.72
CA THR A 146 -4.87 -0.01 -2.94
C THR A 146 -3.84 -0.90 -3.61
N ILE A 147 -4.21 -1.43 -4.77
CA ILE A 147 -3.28 -2.14 -5.65
C ILE A 147 -2.49 -1.10 -6.43
N ASN A 148 -1.17 -1.25 -6.48
CA ASN A 148 -0.24 -0.41 -7.21
C ASN A 148 0.53 -1.26 -8.21
N ALA A 149 0.42 -0.92 -9.49
CA ALA A 149 1.12 -1.55 -10.60
C ALA A 149 2.10 -0.55 -11.23
N THR A 150 3.25 -1.06 -11.67
CA THR A 150 4.31 -0.24 -12.26
C THR A 150 4.86 -0.90 -13.52
N ARG A 151 5.15 -0.05 -14.50
CA ARG A 151 5.94 -0.33 -15.70
C ARG A 151 7.08 0.69 -15.76
N THR A 152 8.05 0.49 -16.65
CA THR A 152 9.08 1.53 -16.86
C THR A 152 8.46 2.85 -17.34
N SER A 153 7.37 2.78 -18.11
CA SER A 153 6.69 3.95 -18.69
C SER A 153 5.78 4.69 -17.72
N GLY A 154 5.40 4.12 -16.58
CA GLY A 154 4.41 4.73 -15.71
C GLY A 154 3.86 3.81 -14.62
N THR A 155 2.90 4.34 -13.88
CA THR A 155 2.26 3.67 -12.75
C THR A 155 0.75 3.66 -12.89
N GLY A 156 0.10 2.74 -12.19
CA GLY A 156 -1.35 2.70 -12.06
C GLY A 156 -1.76 2.18 -10.70
N SER A 157 -2.94 2.58 -10.24
CA SER A 157 -3.52 2.16 -8.98
C SER A 157 -5.01 1.87 -9.07
N LEU A 158 -5.47 0.89 -8.29
CA LEU A 158 -6.87 0.49 -8.21
C LEU A 158 -7.25 0.27 -6.74
N ALA A 159 -8.35 0.87 -6.31
CA ALA A 159 -8.90 0.64 -4.97
C ALA A 159 -9.87 -0.55 -4.98
N LEU A 160 -9.81 -1.36 -3.92
CA LEU A 160 -10.71 -2.49 -3.65
C LEU A 160 -11.21 -2.41 -2.20
N ARG A 161 -12.51 -2.67 -1.99
CA ARG A 161 -13.04 -2.98 -0.67
C ARG A 161 -13.05 -4.50 -0.48
N VAL A 162 -12.49 -4.94 0.64
CA VAL A 162 -12.53 -6.33 1.10
C VAL A 162 -13.36 -6.38 2.37
N ALA A 163 -14.35 -7.27 2.42
CA ALA A 163 -15.15 -7.56 3.60
C ALA A 163 -14.59 -8.77 4.36
N GLU A 164 -15.15 -9.05 5.54
CA GLU A 164 -14.91 -10.30 6.27
C GLU A 164 -15.37 -11.55 5.49
#